data_AF-A0A2W4LE41-F1
#
_entry.id   AF-A0A2W4LE41-F1
#
_cell.length_a   1.000
_cell.length_b   1.000
_cell.length_c   1.000
_cell.angle_alpha   90.00
_cell.angle_beta   90.00
_cell.angle_gamma   90.00
#
_symmetry.space_group_name_H-M   'P 1'
#
loop_
_entity.id
_entity.type
_entity.pdbx_description
1 polymer ?
#
loop_
_entity_poly.entity_id
_entity_poly.type
_entity_poly.pdbx_seq_one_letter_code
_entity_poly.pdbx_strand_id
1 'polypeptide(L)'
;MLLVVAVLVRGGMRGWLAMLLLAVTVLHAVEHTYLFVRHYMVLNELRALNITTLTAQGLPGIIGQDGWLARSPVTQGTFLCTLPGLTTAPRLDVHFWWNLIEMLLLLGAGHVFLRRLPQRAAVPVTRV
;
A
#
# COMPACT_ATOMS: atom_id res chain seq x y z
N MET A 1 0.50 -3.43 6.83
CA MET A 1 1.89 -2.95 6.60
C MET A 1 2.22 -1.69 7.41
N LEU A 2 1.41 -0.62 7.32
CA LEU A 2 1.69 0.69 7.96
C LEU A 2 2.16 0.64 9.42
N LEU A 3 1.42 -0.06 10.31
CA LEU A 3 1.79 -0.12 11.73
C LEU A 3 3.16 -0.76 11.97
N VAL A 4 3.48 -1.83 11.23
CA VAL A 4 4.79 -2.49 11.30
C VAL A 4 5.90 -1.50 10.94
N VAL A 5 5.73 -0.79 9.83
CA VAL A 5 6.72 0.21 9.38
C VAL A 5 6.83 1.38 10.37
N ALA A 6 5.72 1.86 10.93
CA ALA A 6 5.74 2.93 11.94
C ALA A 6 6.53 2.51 13.18
N VAL A 7 6.36 1.26 13.65
CA VAL A 7 7.14 0.70 14.76
C VAL A 7 8.62 0.60 14.38
N LEU A 8 8.97 0.13 13.19
CA LEU A 8 10.37 0.04 12.73
C LEU A 8 11.05 1.42 12.65
N VAL A 9 10.35 2.42 12.12
CA VAL A 9 10.84 3.81 12.06
C VAL A 9 11.00 4.41 13.46
N ARG A 10 10.06 4.13 14.38
CA ARG A 10 10.17 4.50 15.80
C ARG A 10 11.34 3.78 16.49
N GLY A 11 11.62 2.53 16.10
CA GLY A 11 12.72 1.69 16.57
C GLY A 11 14.09 2.06 16.00
N GLY A 12 14.19 3.10 15.17
CA GLY A 12 15.47 3.64 14.69
C GLY A 12 15.80 3.37 13.23
N MET A 13 14.95 2.66 12.48
CA MET A 13 15.09 2.50 11.02
C MET A 13 14.76 3.82 10.32
N ARG A 14 15.64 4.82 10.45
CA ARG A 14 15.46 6.19 9.95
C ARG A 14 16.48 6.49 8.85
N GLY A 15 15.97 6.77 7.66
CA GLY A 15 16.74 7.09 6.46
C GLY A 15 15.80 7.31 5.27
N TRP A 16 16.34 7.81 4.16
CA TRP A 16 15.53 8.14 2.97
C TRP A 16 14.62 6.98 2.54
N LEU A 17 15.15 5.76 2.41
CA LEU A 17 14.38 4.57 2.03
C LEU A 17 13.28 4.22 3.05
N ALA A 18 13.54 4.40 4.34
CA ALA A 18 12.55 4.12 5.38
C ALA A 18 11.43 5.16 5.43
N MET A 19 11.75 6.43 5.16
CA MET A 19 10.74 7.49 5.03
C MET A 19 9.92 7.32 3.76
N LEU A 20 10.55 6.92 2.65
CA LEU A 20 9.84 6.59 1.41
C LEU A 20 8.92 5.37 1.61
N LEU A 21 9.40 4.32 2.27
CA LEU A 21 8.57 3.18 2.68
C LEU A 21 7.37 3.62 3.52
N LEU A 22 7.60 4.48 4.52
CA LEU A 22 6.51 5.00 5.35
C LEU A 22 5.48 5.75 4.50
N ALA A 23 5.91 6.65 3.61
CA ALA A 23 5.01 7.37 2.71
C ALA A 23 4.20 6.43 1.81
N VAL A 24 4.85 5.44 1.19
CA VAL A 24 4.19 4.43 0.35
C VAL A 24 3.15 3.63 1.15
N THR A 25 3.52 3.15 2.34
CA THR A 25 2.58 2.36 3.18
C THR A 25 1.41 3.18 3.71
N VAL A 26 1.60 4.49 3.93
CA VAL A 26 0.48 5.40 4.25
C VAL A 26 -0.45 5.52 3.05
N LEU A 27 0.07 5.80 1.85
CA LEU A 27 -0.74 5.92 0.64
C LEU A 27 -1.50 4.62 0.34
N HIS A 28 -0.84 3.47 0.48
CA HIS A 28 -1.47 2.17 0.29
C HIS A 28 -2.56 1.90 1.35
N ALA A 29 -2.35 2.31 2.61
CA ALA A 29 -3.39 2.21 3.64
C ALA A 29 -4.58 3.14 3.38
N VAL A 30 -4.35 4.35 2.86
CA VAL A 30 -5.42 5.27 2.42
C VAL A 30 -6.23 4.64 1.31
N GLU A 31 -5.58 4.03 0.33
CA GLU A 31 -6.22 3.31 -0.77
C GLU A 31 -7.14 2.19 -0.24
N HIS A 32 -6.67 1.40 0.71
CA HIS A 32 -7.48 0.36 1.36
C HIS A 32 -8.64 0.93 2.17
N THR A 33 -8.44 2.07 2.83
CA THR A 33 -9.49 2.74 3.59
C THR A 33 -10.60 3.24 2.65
N TYR A 34 -10.21 3.83 1.51
CA TYR A 34 -11.16 4.21 0.46
C TYR A 34 -11.97 3.02 -0.05
N LEU A 35 -11.30 1.91 -0.38
CA LEU A 35 -11.98 0.68 -0.81
C LEU A 35 -12.91 0.11 0.24
N PHE A 36 -12.52 0.14 1.51
CA PHE A 36 -13.33 -0.33 2.63
C PHE A 36 -14.63 0.47 2.75
N VAL A 37 -14.54 1.80 2.68
CA VAL A 37 -15.72 2.66 2.66
C VAL A 37 -16.59 2.37 1.44
N ARG A 38 -16.00 2.26 0.25
CA ARG A 38 -16.74 1.95 -0.99
C ARG A 38 -17.43 0.59 -0.93
N HIS A 39 -16.81 -0.39 -0.26
CA HIS A 39 -17.38 -1.70 -0.03
C HIS A 39 -18.70 -1.65 0.76
N TYR A 40 -18.74 -0.90 1.86
CA TYR A 40 -19.98 -0.73 2.61
C TYR A 40 -21.06 0.01 1.82
N MET A 41 -20.68 1.01 1.02
CA MET A 41 -21.64 1.70 0.16
C MET A 41 -22.30 0.73 -0.84
N VAL A 42 -21.49 -0.07 -1.54
CA VAL A 42 -22.00 -1.05 -2.52
C VAL A 42 -22.80 -2.16 -1.83
N LEU A 43 -22.38 -2.63 -0.66
CA LEU A 43 -23.19 -3.59 0.11
C LEU A 43 -24.55 -3.01 0.52
N ASN A 44 -24.60 -1.73 0.90
CA ASN A 44 -25.87 -1.08 1.23
C ASN A 44 -26.76 -0.93 -0.01
N GLU A 45 -26.18 -0.57 -1.17
CA GLU A 45 -26.89 -0.52 -2.46
C GLU A 45 -27.45 -1.90 -2.85
N LEU A 46 -26.66 -2.97 -2.74
CA LEU A 46 -27.11 -4.34 -3.03
C LEU A 46 -28.20 -4.83 -2.08
N ARG A 47 -28.08 -4.52 -0.79
CA ARG A 47 -29.11 -4.86 0.21
C ARG A 47 -30.42 -4.13 -0.08
N ALA A 48 -30.38 -2.87 -0.52
CA ALA A 48 -31.58 -2.14 -0.93
C ALA A 48 -32.28 -2.78 -2.13
N LEU A 49 -31.56 -3.56 -2.94
CA LEU A 49 -32.08 -4.35 -4.06
C LEU A 49 -32.44 -5.80 -3.69
N ASN A 50 -32.44 -6.15 -2.39
CA ASN A 50 -32.63 -7.52 -1.89
C ASN A 50 -31.57 -8.53 -2.39
N ILE A 51 -30.39 -8.08 -2.78
CA ILE A 51 -29.27 -8.94 -3.19
C ILE A 51 -28.31 -9.09 -2.01
N THR A 52 -28.27 -10.28 -1.40
CA THR A 52 -27.47 -10.56 -0.20
C THR A 52 -26.34 -11.58 -0.41
N THR A 53 -26.27 -12.18 -1.60
CA THR A 53 -25.36 -13.30 -1.90
C THR A 53 -24.09 -12.89 -2.65
N LEU A 54 -23.99 -11.66 -3.15
CA LEU A 54 -22.82 -11.19 -3.89
C LEU A 54 -21.74 -10.64 -2.95
N THR A 55 -20.54 -11.20 -3.06
CA THR A 55 -19.34 -10.63 -2.45
C THR A 55 -18.83 -9.49 -3.33
N ALA A 56 -18.85 -8.25 -2.83
CA ALA A 56 -18.28 -7.09 -3.51
C ALA A 56 -16.75 -7.11 -3.41
N GLN A 57 -16.11 -8.05 -4.11
CA GLN A 57 -14.66 -8.21 -4.21
C GLN A 57 -14.17 -7.55 -5.51
N GLY A 58 -13.05 -6.84 -5.46
CA GLY A 58 -12.47 -6.18 -6.65
C GLY A 58 -13.04 -4.79 -6.96
N LEU A 59 -13.57 -4.09 -5.96
CA LEU A 59 -14.05 -2.72 -6.15
C LEU A 59 -12.95 -1.79 -6.69
N PRO A 60 -13.29 -0.85 -7.58
CA PRO A 60 -12.35 0.14 -8.07
C PRO A 60 -11.90 1.05 -6.93
N GLY A 61 -10.59 1.31 -6.86
CA GLY A 61 -9.99 2.16 -5.83
C GLY A 61 -9.87 3.62 -6.26
N ILE A 62 -8.90 4.33 -5.71
CA ILE A 62 -8.56 5.69 -6.15
C ILE A 62 -7.86 5.60 -7.51
N ILE A 63 -6.91 4.66 -7.65
CA ILE A 63 -6.20 4.35 -8.90
C ILE A 63 -6.62 2.96 -9.45
N GLY A 64 -6.25 2.72 -10.71
CA GLY A 64 -6.67 1.55 -11.49
C GLY A 64 -7.82 1.84 -12.44
N GLN A 65 -8.08 0.87 -13.32
CA GLN A 65 -9.21 0.84 -14.23
C GLN A 65 -10.49 1.04 -13.43
N ASP A 66 -11.33 1.97 -13.89
CA ASP A 66 -12.56 2.39 -13.23
C ASP A 66 -12.36 3.01 -11.83
N GLY A 67 -11.13 3.32 -11.43
CA GLY A 67 -10.84 4.03 -10.18
C GLY A 67 -11.41 5.44 -10.14
N TRP A 68 -11.38 6.08 -8.96
CA TRP A 68 -11.78 7.47 -8.80
C TRP A 68 -11.03 8.41 -9.77
N LEU A 69 -9.72 8.23 -9.94
CA LEU A 69 -8.90 9.04 -10.85
C LEU A 69 -9.28 8.83 -12.32
N ALA A 70 -9.73 7.63 -12.69
CA ALA A 70 -10.17 7.30 -14.05
C ALA A 70 -11.57 7.86 -14.38
N ARG A 71 -12.41 8.14 -13.37
CA ARG A 71 -13.83 8.50 -13.56
C ARG A 71 -14.27 9.84 -12.97
N SER A 72 -13.44 10.50 -12.17
CA SER A 72 -13.79 11.75 -11.50
C SER A 72 -14.06 12.88 -12.53
N PRO A 73 -15.14 13.66 -12.37
CA PRO A 73 -15.41 14.83 -13.21
C PRO A 73 -14.26 15.85 -13.21
N VAL A 74 -13.44 15.86 -12.15
CA VAL A 74 -12.30 16.78 -11.99
C VAL A 74 -11.12 16.40 -12.89
N THR A 75 -10.99 15.12 -13.23
CA THR A 75 -9.90 14.62 -14.08
C THR A 75 -10.37 14.20 -15.47
N GLN A 76 -11.68 14.10 -15.68
CA GLN A 76 -12.29 13.85 -16.98
C GLN A 76 -11.80 14.84 -18.04
N GLY A 77 -11.41 14.32 -19.20
CA GLY A 77 -10.85 15.11 -20.30
C GLY A 77 -9.35 15.41 -20.19
N THR A 78 -8.68 14.95 -19.14
CA THR A 78 -7.22 15.07 -18.99
C THR A 78 -6.51 13.75 -19.25
N PHE A 79 -5.20 13.80 -19.53
CA PHE A 79 -4.37 12.61 -19.69
C PHE A 79 -4.32 11.74 -18.44
N LEU A 80 -4.63 12.29 -17.25
CA LEU A 80 -4.62 11.57 -15.98
C LEU A 80 -5.63 10.40 -15.98
N CYS A 81 -6.73 10.49 -16.74
CA CYS A 81 -7.69 9.40 -16.87
C CYS A 81 -7.20 8.25 -17.77
N THR A 82 -6.23 8.50 -18.65
CA THR A 82 -5.76 7.52 -19.66
C THR A 82 -4.31 7.07 -19.45
N LEU A 83 -3.74 7.32 -18.26
CA LEU A 83 -2.38 6.93 -17.93
C LEU A 83 -2.20 5.40 -18.04
N PRO A 84 -1.36 4.91 -18.97
CA PRO A 84 -1.08 3.49 -19.13
C PRO A 84 -0.49 2.91 -17.84
N GLY A 85 -1.08 1.81 -17.35
CA GLY A 85 -0.62 1.12 -16.14
C GLY A 85 -1.04 1.75 -14.81
N LEU A 86 -1.50 3.01 -14.79
CA LEU A 86 -1.95 3.67 -13.55
C LEU A 86 -3.47 3.77 -13.43
N THR A 87 -4.15 4.29 -14.45
CA THR A 87 -5.63 4.40 -14.48
C THR A 87 -6.28 3.39 -15.41
N THR A 88 -5.47 2.58 -16.08
CA THR A 88 -5.91 1.55 -17.05
C THR A 88 -5.64 0.13 -16.59
N ALA A 89 -4.85 -0.08 -15.53
CA ALA A 89 -4.54 -1.41 -14.99
C ALA A 89 -5.70 -1.95 -14.14
N PRO A 90 -6.01 -3.26 -14.20
CA PRO A 90 -7.04 -3.84 -13.37
C PRO A 90 -6.66 -3.73 -11.89
N ARG A 91 -7.68 -3.73 -11.02
CA ARG A 91 -7.48 -3.46 -9.59
C ARG A 91 -6.50 -4.43 -8.92
N LEU A 92 -6.51 -5.69 -9.34
CA LEU A 92 -5.64 -6.73 -8.82
C LEU A 92 -4.16 -6.40 -9.09
N ASP A 93 -3.84 -5.92 -10.29
CA ASP A 93 -2.48 -5.53 -10.68
C ASP A 93 -2.01 -4.32 -9.87
N VAL A 94 -2.86 -3.32 -9.70
CA VAL A 94 -2.57 -2.14 -8.87
C VAL A 94 -2.20 -2.55 -7.44
N HIS A 95 -2.99 -3.43 -6.84
CA HIS A 95 -2.70 -3.92 -5.48
C HIS A 95 -1.41 -4.76 -5.43
N PHE A 96 -1.17 -5.60 -6.43
CA PHE A 96 0.08 -6.34 -6.55
C PHE A 96 1.30 -5.40 -6.59
N TRP A 97 1.24 -4.33 -7.39
CA TRP A 97 2.34 -3.35 -7.49
C TRP A 97 2.56 -2.59 -6.19
N TRP A 98 1.50 -2.22 -5.47
CA TRP A 98 1.64 -1.65 -4.12
C TRP A 98 2.43 -2.58 -3.20
N ASN A 99 2.05 -3.86 -3.15
CA ASN A 99 2.75 -4.86 -2.32
C ASN A 99 4.22 -5.02 -2.73
N LEU A 100 4.50 -5.10 -4.04
CA LEU A 100 5.85 -5.25 -4.54
C LEU A 100 6.74 -4.06 -4.13
N ILE A 101 6.24 -2.83 -4.28
CA ILE A 101 6.98 -1.62 -3.90
C ILE A 101 7.26 -1.61 -2.39
N GLU A 102 6.26 -1.92 -1.56
CA GLU A 102 6.44 -2.01 -0.10
C GLU A 102 7.51 -3.05 0.28
N MET A 103 7.50 -4.22 -0.36
CA MET A 103 8.46 -5.29 -0.08
C MET A 103 9.88 -4.89 -0.48
N LEU A 104 10.06 -4.30 -1.67
CA LEU A 104 11.37 -3.84 -2.14
C LEU A 104 11.95 -2.73 -1.24
N LEU A 105 11.11 -1.77 -0.86
CA LEU A 105 11.52 -0.68 0.04
C LEU A 105 11.83 -1.18 1.45
N LEU A 106 11.05 -2.13 1.98
CA LEU A 106 11.32 -2.75 3.26
C LEU A 106 12.64 -3.52 3.26
N LEU A 107 12.90 -4.31 2.21
CA LEU A 107 14.16 -5.03 2.04
C LEU A 107 15.35 -4.05 1.98
N GLY A 108 15.25 -2.99 1.18
CA GLY A 108 16.29 -1.98 1.06
C GLY A 108 16.54 -1.22 2.36
N ALA A 109 15.47 -0.70 2.99
CA ALA A 109 15.56 0.03 4.25
C ALA A 109 16.11 -0.84 5.39
N GLY A 110 15.63 -2.09 5.49
CA GLY A 110 16.10 -3.07 6.46
C GLY A 110 17.58 -3.42 6.25
N HIS A 111 17.99 -3.67 5.00
CA HIS A 111 19.40 -3.94 4.69
C HIS A 111 20.32 -2.79 5.10
N VAL A 112 19.97 -1.55 4.74
CA VAL A 112 20.78 -0.37 5.13
C VAL A 112 20.83 -0.19 6.65
N PHE A 113 19.70 -0.38 7.33
CA PHE A 113 19.63 -0.26 8.79
C PHE A 113 20.46 -1.32 9.50
N LEU A 114 20.35 -2.59 9.10
CA LEU A 114 21.09 -3.70 9.69
C LEU A 114 22.61 -3.55 9.53
N ARG A 115 23.08 -2.99 8.40
CA ARG A 115 24.52 -2.72 8.19
C ARG A 115 25.07 -1.60 9.08
N ARG A 116 24.22 -0.73 9.62
CA ARG A 116 24.60 0.35 10.54
C ARG A 116 24.58 -0.07 11.99
N LEU A 117 23.93 -1.19 12.32
CA LEU A 117 23.95 -1.70 13.67
C LEU A 117 25.39 -2.12 14.00
N PRO A 118 25.97 -1.62 15.12
CA PRO A 118 27.23 -2.15 15.60
C PRO A 118 27.07 -3.65 15.78
N GLN A 119 27.98 -4.45 15.23
CA GLN A 119 28.12 -5.84 15.64
C GLN A 119 28.39 -5.81 17.14
N ARG A 120 27.37 -6.09 17.97
CA ARG A 120 27.60 -6.31 19.41
C ARG A 120 28.67 -7.40 19.48
N ALA A 121 29.82 -7.00 20.02
CA ALA A 121 31.03 -7.80 20.05
C ALA A 121 30.68 -9.24 20.42
N ALA A 122 31.14 -10.18 19.61
CA ALA A 122 31.15 -11.59 19.99
C ALA A 122 31.74 -11.68 21.40
N VAL A 123 30.96 -12.17 22.36
CA VAL A 123 31.47 -12.45 23.71
C VAL A 123 32.67 -13.39 23.50
N PRO A 124 33.88 -13.01 23.92
CA PRO A 124 35.02 -13.90 23.80
C PRO A 124 34.68 -15.14 24.63
N VAL A 125 34.54 -16.27 23.97
CA VAL A 125 34.44 -17.57 24.63
C VAL A 125 35.80 -17.81 25.27
N THR A 126 35.91 -17.48 26.56
CA THR A 126 37.03 -17.92 27.39
C THR A 126 36.99 -19.45 27.42
N ARG A 127 37.91 -20.08 26.67
CA ARG A 127 38.18 -21.51 26.85
C ARG A 127 38.76 -21.66 28.27
N VAL A 128 38.02 -22.39 29.11
CA VAL A 128 38.47 -22.90 30.41
C VAL A 128 39.30 -24.16 30.15
#